data_AF-A0A7V2YCI8-F1
#
_entry.id   AF-A0A7V2YCI8-F1
#
_cell.length_a   1.000
_cell.length_b   1.000
_cell.length_c   1.000
_cell.angle_alpha   90.00
_cell.angle_beta   90.00
_cell.angle_gamma   90.00
#
_symmetry.space_group_name_H-M   'P 1'
#
loop_
_entity.id
_entity.type
_entity.pdbx_description
1 polymer ?
#
loop_
_entity_poly.entity_id
_entity_poly.type
_entity_poly.pdbx_seq_one_letter_code
_entity_poly.pdbx_strand_id
1 'polypeptide(L)'
;MPLRTTAGLGGLWLGSVALVLALNMFLCAPCSPSEISGCDGTILEITDCLQREYRGVDTRLKELYQRILAGFGSSEKGGPGPHGRKARDLFIKAQKTWLIFRDDECRARYSYFAEGSMREMVLLECQIELSKDRIRLLEGWLDLMER
;
A
#
# COMPACT_ATOMS: atom_id res chain seq x y z
N MET A 1 -38.93 7.52 -63.16
CA MET A 1 -37.56 7.94 -62.77
C MET A 1 -37.27 9.27 -63.46
N PRO A 2 -37.08 10.34 -62.69
CA PRO A 2 -35.73 10.90 -62.60
C PRO A 2 -35.31 11.22 -61.16
N LEU A 3 -33.98 11.31 -61.01
CA LEU A 3 -33.21 11.41 -59.79
C LEU A 3 -33.44 12.75 -59.08
N ARG A 4 -33.71 12.70 -57.77
CA ARG A 4 -33.81 13.85 -56.89
C ARG A 4 -32.45 14.10 -56.27
N THR A 5 -31.78 15.16 -56.67
CA THR A 5 -30.61 15.72 -56.00
C THR A 5 -31.08 16.50 -54.77
N THR A 6 -30.64 16.11 -53.57
CA THR A 6 -30.77 16.94 -52.37
C THR A 6 -29.43 17.59 -52.08
N ALA A 7 -29.41 18.90 -52.28
CA ALA A 7 -28.34 19.80 -51.87
C ALA A 7 -28.31 19.95 -50.34
N GLY A 8 -27.16 20.39 -49.83
CA GLY A 8 -26.73 20.24 -48.45
C GLY A 8 -27.49 21.05 -47.40
N LEU A 9 -27.48 20.50 -46.18
CA LEU A 9 -27.66 21.22 -44.93
C LEU A 9 -26.33 21.12 -44.17
N GLY A 10 -25.35 21.89 -44.63
CA GLY A 10 -24.12 22.15 -43.90
C GLY A 10 -24.33 23.33 -42.96
N GLY A 11 -24.18 23.10 -41.66
CA GLY A 11 -24.08 24.17 -40.68
C GLY A 11 -24.88 23.93 -39.42
N LEU A 12 -24.43 23.01 -38.55
CA LEU A 12 -24.88 22.96 -37.14
C LEU A 12 -24.00 22.06 -36.23
N TRP A 13 -22.70 21.90 -36.53
CA TRP A 13 -21.81 21.02 -35.74
C TRP A 13 -20.55 21.69 -35.18
N LEU A 14 -20.45 23.03 -35.20
CA LEU A 14 -19.25 23.73 -34.70
C LEU A 14 -19.40 24.33 -33.30
N GLY A 15 -20.61 24.38 -32.73
CA GLY A 15 -20.84 25.00 -31.42
C GLY A 15 -20.55 24.11 -30.21
N SER A 16 -20.66 22.78 -30.34
CA SER A 16 -20.64 21.87 -29.19
C SER A 16 -19.25 21.44 -28.74
N VAL A 17 -18.22 21.56 -29.59
CA VAL A 17 -16.86 21.08 -29.27
C VAL A 17 -16.11 22.09 -28.38
N ALA A 18 -16.36 23.39 -28.54
CA ALA A 18 -15.66 24.43 -27.79
C ALA A 18 -16.03 24.47 -26.29
N LEU A 19 -17.24 24.04 -25.92
CA LEU A 19 -17.70 24.11 -24.52
C LEU A 19 -17.15 22.97 -23.64
N VAL A 20 -16.79 21.82 -24.23
CA VAL A 20 -16.30 20.66 -23.48
C VAL A 20 -14.79 20.74 -23.20
N LEU A 21 -14.04 21.49 -24.02
CA LEU A 21 -12.58 21.64 -23.87
C LEU A 21 -12.15 22.59 -22.74
N ALA A 22 -13.03 23.48 -22.27
CA ALA A 22 -12.68 24.47 -21.24
C ALA A 22 -12.80 23.95 -19.79
N LEU A 23 -13.43 22.79 -19.55
CA LEU A 23 -13.74 22.31 -18.20
C LEU A 23 -12.79 21.21 -17.66
N ASN A 24 -11.78 20.79 -18.43
CA ASN A 24 -10.90 19.68 -18.07
C ASN A 24 -9.43 20.07 -17.79
N MET A 25 -9.18 21.32 -17.42
CA MET A 25 -7.82 21.84 -17.19
C MET A 25 -7.49 22.08 -15.72
N PHE A 26 -8.04 21.30 -14.77
CA PHE A 26 -7.71 21.47 -13.35
C PHE A 26 -7.83 20.22 -12.45
N LEU A 27 -7.41 19.03 -12.93
CA LEU A 27 -7.11 17.91 -12.03
C LEU A 27 -5.70 17.38 -12.31
N CYS A 28 -4.69 18.21 -12.09
CA CYS A 28 -3.41 17.69 -11.64
C CYS A 28 -3.38 17.94 -10.13
N ALA A 29 -3.89 16.99 -9.34
CA ALA A 29 -3.50 16.95 -7.94
C ALA A 29 -1.97 16.90 -7.94
N PRO A 30 -1.27 17.74 -7.15
CA PRO A 30 0.16 17.54 -6.97
C PRO A 30 0.34 16.09 -6.51
N CYS A 31 1.10 15.30 -7.26
CA CYS A 31 1.74 14.12 -6.69
C CYS A 31 2.62 14.67 -5.56
N SER A 32 2.06 14.74 -4.35
CA SER A 32 2.87 14.90 -3.15
C SER A 32 3.91 13.77 -3.21
N PRO A 33 5.21 14.07 -3.14
CA PRO A 33 6.18 13.06 -2.79
C PRO A 33 5.64 12.34 -1.56
N SER A 34 5.62 11.01 -1.57
CA SER A 34 5.37 10.27 -0.35
C SER A 34 6.37 10.78 0.68
N GLU A 35 5.93 11.60 1.64
CA GLU A 35 6.80 12.09 2.69
C GLU A 35 7.23 10.89 3.52
N ILE A 36 8.46 10.48 3.29
CA ILE A 36 9.18 9.61 4.19
C ILE A 36 9.58 10.49 5.36
N SER A 37 8.71 10.48 6.37
CA SER A 37 8.98 10.72 7.79
C SER A 37 10.35 11.34 8.09
N GLY A 38 10.46 12.67 7.96
CA GLY A 38 11.40 13.52 8.70
C GLY A 38 12.89 13.17 8.64
N CYS A 39 13.34 12.36 7.70
CA CYS A 39 14.74 12.02 7.50
C CYS A 39 15.38 13.01 6.52
N ASP A 40 16.20 13.92 7.03
CA ASP A 40 16.93 14.92 6.23
C ASP A 40 18.45 14.72 6.34
N GLY A 41 19.19 15.15 5.31
CA GLY A 41 20.66 15.16 5.30
C GLY A 41 21.27 14.56 4.04
N THR A 42 22.51 14.10 4.16
CA THR A 42 23.21 13.33 3.12
C THR A 42 22.52 11.97 2.89
N ILE A 43 22.78 11.34 1.74
CA ILE A 43 22.23 10.00 1.43
C ILE A 43 22.56 8.98 2.54
N LEU A 44 23.74 9.07 3.15
CA LEU A 44 24.13 8.21 4.27
C LEU A 44 23.28 8.47 5.52
N GLU A 45 23.05 9.74 5.88
CA GLU A 45 22.22 10.12 7.03
C GLU A 45 20.76 9.71 6.83
N ILE A 46 20.22 9.91 5.63
CA ILE A 46 18.86 9.49 5.27
C ILE A 46 18.73 7.97 5.35
N THR A 47 19.66 7.22 4.77
CA THR A 47 19.63 5.75 4.80
C THR A 47 19.68 5.22 6.24
N ASP A 48 20.54 5.79 7.08
CA ASP A 48 20.67 5.37 8.48
C ASP A 48 19.42 5.74 9.31
N CYS A 49 18.81 6.90 9.03
CA CYS A 49 17.52 7.29 9.59
C CYS A 49 16.39 6.32 9.20
N LEU A 50 16.28 6.00 7.92
CA LEU A 50 15.33 5.01 7.41
C LEU A 50 15.54 3.63 8.04
N GLN A 51 16.79 3.22 8.25
CA GLN A 51 17.07 1.93 8.86
C GLN A 51 16.67 1.89 10.33
N ARG A 52 16.79 3.00 11.07
CA ARG A 52 16.23 3.14 12.43
C ARG A 52 14.71 3.04 12.41
N GLU A 53 14.05 3.73 11.50
CA GLU A 53 12.61 3.69 11.38
C GLU A 53 12.12 2.27 11.07
N TYR A 54 12.74 1.60 10.10
CA TYR A 54 12.41 0.22 9.76
C TYR A 54 12.53 -0.71 10.97
N ARG A 55 13.60 -0.59 11.77
CA ARG A 55 13.73 -1.36 13.02
C ARG A 55 12.57 -1.12 13.99
N GLY A 56 12.13 0.13 14.14
CA GLY A 56 10.99 0.48 14.99
C GLY A 56 9.69 -0.15 14.50
N VAL A 57 9.39 -0.02 13.20
CA VAL A 57 8.19 -0.59 12.58
C VAL A 57 8.20 -2.12 12.65
N ASP A 58 9.33 -2.77 12.35
CA ASP A 58 9.48 -4.23 12.43
C ASP A 58 9.31 -4.75 13.87
N THR A 59 9.82 -4.02 14.86
CA THR A 59 9.61 -4.33 16.28
C THR A 59 8.13 -4.31 16.64
N ARG A 60 7.42 -3.22 16.29
CA ARG A 60 5.96 -3.10 16.52
C ARG A 60 5.17 -4.21 15.83
N LEU A 61 5.52 -4.55 14.59
CA LEU A 61 4.88 -5.61 13.83
C LEU A 61 5.05 -6.98 14.52
N LYS A 62 6.25 -7.29 15.03
CA LYS A 62 6.53 -8.52 15.78
C LYS A 62 5.75 -8.57 17.09
N GLU A 63 5.70 -7.47 17.83
CA GLU A 63 4.95 -7.38 19.09
C GLU A 63 3.46 -7.66 18.87
N LEU A 64 2.84 -7.01 17.89
CA LEU A 64 1.43 -7.21 17.54
C LEU A 64 1.16 -8.65 17.10
N TYR A 65 2.04 -9.21 16.27
CA TYR A 65 1.93 -10.61 15.84
C TYR A 65 1.92 -11.56 17.05
N GLN A 66 2.84 -11.40 18.00
CA GLN A 66 2.88 -12.24 19.20
C GLN A 66 1.65 -12.05 20.09
N ARG A 67 1.17 -10.81 20.25
CA ARG A 67 -0.03 -10.51 21.04
C ARG A 67 -1.26 -11.21 20.45
N ILE A 68 -1.44 -11.18 19.13
CA ILE A 68 -2.55 -11.86 18.44
C ILE A 68 -2.43 -13.38 18.59
N LEU A 69 -1.22 -13.95 18.48
CA LEU A 69 -1.01 -15.38 18.70
C LEU A 69 -1.38 -15.82 20.12
N ALA A 70 -1.07 -14.99 21.13
CA ALA A 70 -1.46 -15.23 22.51
C ALA A 70 -2.99 -15.16 22.69
N GLY A 71 -3.66 -14.21 22.01
CA GLY A 71 -5.11 -14.05 22.05
C GLY A 71 -5.88 -15.27 21.52
N PHE A 72 -5.36 -15.96 20.50
CA PHE A 72 -5.94 -17.24 20.08
C PHE A 72 -5.86 -18.33 21.17
N GLY A 73 -4.97 -18.19 22.15
CA GLY A 73 -4.75 -19.13 23.25
C GLY A 73 -5.69 -18.95 24.46
N SER A 74 -6.31 -17.77 24.61
CA SER A 74 -6.77 -17.27 25.92
C SER A 74 -8.29 -17.31 26.17
N SER A 75 -9.08 -18.03 25.37
CA SER A 75 -10.53 -18.10 25.66
C SER A 75 -10.79 -18.72 27.03
N GLU A 76 -11.59 -18.06 27.86
CA GLU A 76 -11.93 -18.37 29.27
C GLU A 76 -12.46 -19.80 29.53
N LYS A 77 -12.67 -20.60 28.48
CA LYS A 77 -13.19 -21.98 28.52
C LYS A 77 -12.18 -23.02 28.03
N GLY A 78 -10.90 -22.87 28.39
CA GLY A 78 -9.88 -23.89 28.13
C GLY A 78 -9.37 -23.91 26.69
N GLY A 79 -8.54 -22.91 26.35
CA GLY A 79 -7.79 -22.86 25.09
C GLY A 79 -8.65 -22.75 23.83
N PRO A 80 -8.03 -22.55 22.65
CA PRO A 80 -8.77 -22.44 21.42
C PRO A 80 -9.50 -23.76 21.14
N GLY A 81 -10.83 -23.72 21.12
CA GLY A 81 -11.64 -24.75 20.48
C GLY A 81 -11.19 -24.97 19.02
N PRO A 82 -11.68 -26.01 18.32
CA PRO A 82 -11.23 -26.35 16.97
C PRO A 82 -11.23 -25.16 15.98
N HIS A 83 -12.19 -24.25 16.10
CA HIS A 83 -12.26 -23.03 15.29
C HIS A 83 -11.14 -22.02 15.60
N GLY A 84 -10.79 -21.83 16.88
CA GLY A 84 -9.69 -20.94 17.28
C GLY A 84 -8.33 -21.45 16.82
N ARG A 85 -8.10 -22.76 16.86
CA ARG A 85 -6.86 -23.38 16.34
C ARG A 85 -6.74 -23.18 14.84
N LYS A 86 -7.83 -23.45 14.10
CA LYS A 86 -7.89 -23.22 12.66
C LYS A 86 -7.64 -21.75 12.31
N ALA A 87 -8.24 -20.81 13.04
CA ALA A 87 -8.01 -19.37 12.83
C ALA A 87 -6.55 -18.98 13.08
N ARG A 88 -5.94 -19.47 14.16
CA ARG A 88 -4.52 -19.27 14.46
C ARG A 88 -3.61 -19.77 13.34
N ASP A 89 -3.84 -20.99 12.86
CA ASP A 89 -3.01 -21.59 11.81
C ASP A 89 -3.14 -20.83 10.48
N LEU A 90 -4.37 -20.39 10.14
CA LEU A 90 -4.61 -19.53 8.98
C LEU A 90 -3.94 -18.16 9.13
N PHE A 91 -3.98 -17.57 10.32
CA PHE A 91 -3.31 -16.30 10.61
C PHE A 91 -1.78 -16.41 10.48
N ILE A 92 -1.17 -17.48 11.01
CA ILE A 92 0.26 -17.76 10.86
C ILE A 92 0.61 -17.91 9.37
N LYS A 93 -0.19 -18.67 8.62
CA LYS A 93 0.01 -18.84 7.18
C LYS A 93 -0.06 -17.50 6.45
N ALA A 94 -1.07 -16.68 6.74
CA ALA A 94 -1.22 -15.36 6.15
C ALA A 94 -0.02 -14.45 6.44
N GLN A 95 0.49 -14.43 7.68
CA GLN A 95 1.67 -13.65 8.04
C GLN A 95 2.91 -14.10 7.26
N LYS A 96 3.14 -15.41 7.13
CA LYS A 96 4.28 -15.95 6.37
C LYS A 96 4.20 -15.60 4.88
N THR A 97 3.02 -15.75 4.28
CA THR A 97 2.80 -15.37 2.88
C THR A 97 2.98 -13.87 2.68
N TRP A 98 2.52 -13.05 3.62
CA TRP A 98 2.73 -11.60 3.57
C TRP A 98 4.21 -11.22 3.64
N LEU A 99 5.04 -11.90 4.44
CA LEU A 99 6.49 -11.64 4.47
C LEU A 99 7.13 -11.89 3.10
N ILE A 100 6.77 -12.99 2.44
CA ILE A 100 7.25 -13.29 1.09
C ILE A 100 6.83 -12.19 0.11
N PHE A 101 5.55 -11.81 0.13
CA PHE A 101 5.03 -10.72 -0.70
C PHE A 101 5.81 -9.41 -0.48
N ARG A 102 5.98 -8.98 0.78
CA ARG A 102 6.71 -7.75 1.12
C ARG A 102 8.13 -7.81 0.58
N ASP A 103 8.82 -8.91 0.84
CA ASP A 103 10.23 -9.04 0.48
C ASP A 103 10.42 -9.10 -1.04
N ASP A 104 9.55 -9.78 -1.78
CA ASP A 104 9.58 -9.83 -3.24
C ASP A 104 9.20 -8.48 -3.87
N GLU A 105 8.16 -7.82 -3.38
CA GLU A 105 7.74 -6.50 -3.83
C GLU A 105 8.86 -5.47 -3.63
N CYS A 106 9.46 -5.42 -2.44
CA CYS A 106 10.52 -4.45 -2.17
C CYS A 106 11.82 -4.78 -2.91
N ARG A 107 12.13 -6.06 -3.16
CA ARG A 107 13.22 -6.45 -4.07
C ARG A 107 12.94 -6.06 -5.51
N ALA A 108 11.69 -6.15 -5.97
CA ALA A 108 11.30 -5.72 -7.30
C ALA A 108 11.51 -4.20 -7.45
N ARG A 109 11.07 -3.40 -6.48
CA ARG A 109 11.33 -1.94 -6.44
C ARG A 109 12.83 -1.65 -6.43
N TYR A 110 13.59 -2.27 -5.53
CA TYR A 110 15.06 -2.14 -5.48
C TYR A 110 15.72 -2.44 -6.84
N SER A 111 15.28 -3.51 -7.51
CA SER A 111 15.83 -3.95 -8.80
C SER A 111 15.43 -3.04 -9.96
N TYR A 112 14.23 -2.44 -9.91
CA TYR A 112 13.78 -1.50 -10.92
C TYR A 112 14.64 -0.23 -10.95
N PHE A 113 15.07 0.25 -9.78
CA PHE A 113 15.99 1.38 -9.65
C PHE A 113 17.45 0.98 -9.92
N ALA A 114 17.69 0.20 -10.97
CA ALA A 114 18.89 -0.57 -11.27
C ALA A 114 20.24 0.16 -11.28
N GLU A 115 20.33 1.46 -11.01
CA GLU A 115 21.56 2.25 -10.83
C GLU A 115 21.49 3.31 -9.70
N GLY A 116 22.57 3.48 -8.93
CA GLY A 116 22.72 4.57 -7.93
C GLY A 116 22.64 4.17 -6.44
N SER A 117 23.09 5.07 -5.56
CA SER A 117 23.11 4.93 -4.09
C SER A 117 21.73 5.06 -3.43
N MET A 118 20.68 5.39 -4.20
CA MET A 118 19.32 5.56 -3.69
C MET A 118 18.53 4.25 -3.56
N ARG A 119 19.01 3.13 -4.11
CA ARG A 119 18.29 1.85 -4.08
C ARG A 119 18.03 1.35 -2.68
N GLU A 120 18.99 1.54 -1.78
CA GLU A 120 18.84 1.15 -0.38
C GLU A 120 17.72 1.94 0.30
N MET A 121 17.59 3.24 0.00
CA MET A 121 16.48 4.05 0.49
C MET A 121 15.15 3.50 -0.02
N VAL A 122 15.04 3.23 -1.32
CA VAL A 122 13.82 2.65 -1.92
C VAL A 122 13.42 1.31 -1.26
N LEU A 123 14.40 0.46 -0.96
CA LEU A 123 14.17 -0.82 -0.27
C LEU A 123 13.59 -0.58 1.13
N LEU A 124 14.23 0.28 1.92
CA LEU A 124 13.82 0.58 3.29
C LEU A 124 12.44 1.24 3.34
N GLU A 125 12.19 2.21 2.46
CA GLU A 125 10.91 2.90 2.35
C GLU A 125 9.77 1.93 2.04
N CYS A 126 9.97 1.04 1.07
CA CYS A 126 9.00 0.01 0.73
C CYS A 126 8.72 -0.92 1.93
N GLN A 127 9.77 -1.34 2.63
CA GLN A 127 9.62 -2.21 3.79
C GLN A 127 8.87 -1.53 4.93
N ILE A 128 9.11 -0.24 5.15
CA ILE A 128 8.40 0.59 6.13
C ILE A 128 6.94 0.73 5.75
N GLU A 129 6.64 1.14 4.51
CA GLU A 129 5.29 1.34 3.98
C GLU A 129 4.43 0.09 4.17
N LEU A 130 4.87 -1.03 3.61
CA LEU A 130 4.11 -2.28 3.66
C LEU A 130 3.99 -2.84 5.08
N SER A 131 4.97 -2.58 5.94
CA SER A 131 4.90 -3.01 7.35
C SER A 131 3.92 -2.16 8.15
N LYS A 132 3.83 -0.84 7.90
CA LYS A 132 2.80 0.04 8.48
C LYS A 132 1.40 -0.40 8.07
N ASP A 133 1.20 -0.76 6.80
CA ASP A 133 -0.06 -1.32 6.31
C ASP A 133 -0.43 -2.61 7.03
N ARG A 134 0.55 -3.50 7.20
CA ARG A 134 0.34 -4.74 7.92
C ARG A 134 -0.01 -4.50 9.39
N ILE A 135 0.65 -3.56 10.06
CA ILE A 135 0.34 -3.16 11.43
C ILE A 135 -1.14 -2.77 11.56
N ARG A 136 -1.68 -1.95 10.65
CA ARG A 136 -3.11 -1.58 10.66
C ARG A 136 -4.03 -2.80 10.57
N LEU A 137 -3.69 -3.78 9.73
CA LEU A 137 -4.43 -5.04 9.64
C LEU A 137 -4.34 -5.89 10.91
N LEU A 138 -3.19 -5.87 11.60
CA LEU A 138 -2.97 -6.58 12.86
C LEU A 138 -3.72 -5.92 14.02
N GLU A 139 -3.78 -4.59 14.07
CA GLU A 139 -4.58 -3.87 15.07
C GLU A 139 -6.07 -4.22 14.95
N GLY A 140 -6.59 -4.35 13.72
CA GLY A 140 -7.95 -4.84 13.50
C GLY A 140 -8.22 -6.26 14.02
N TRP A 141 -7.21 -7.13 14.14
CA TRP A 141 -7.37 -8.43 14.81
C TRP A 141 -7.53 -8.30 16.32
N LEU A 142 -6.81 -7.36 16.95
CA LEU A 142 -6.93 -7.11 18.39
C LEU A 142 -8.33 -6.56 18.72
N ASP A 143 -8.83 -5.63 17.92
CA ASP A 143 -10.18 -5.09 18.06
C ASP A 143 -11.28 -6.15 17.92
N LEU A 144 -11.02 -7.24 17.20
CA LEU A 144 -11.95 -8.39 17.10
C LEU A 144 -11.86 -9.32 18.30
N MET A 145 -10.72 -9.36 18.99
CA MET A 145 -10.48 -10.23 20.15
C MET A 145 -10.86 -9.57 21.48
N GLU A 146 -10.83 -8.23 21.56
CA GLU A 146 -11.22 -7.45 22.74
C GLU A 146 -12.74 -7.19 22.84
N ARG A 147 -13.51 -7.59 21.80
CA ARG A 147 -14.97 -7.58 21.81
C ARG A 147 -15.53 -8.83 22.49
#